data_AF-A0A7X6ZUI2-F1
#
_entry.id   AF-A0A7X6ZUI2-F1
#
_cell.length_a   1.000
_cell.length_b   1.000
_cell.length_c   1.000
_cell.angle_alpha   90.00
_cell.angle_beta   90.00
_cell.angle_gamma   90.00
#
_symmetry.space_group_name_H-M   'P 1'
#
loop_
_entity.id
_entity.type
_entity.pdbx_description
1 polymer ?
#
loop_
_entity_poly.entity_id
_entity_poly.type
_entity_poly.pdbx_seq_one_letter_code
_entity_poly.pdbx_strand_id
1 'polypeptide(L)'
;MGKIRTIKIMLIAVFISVEFLAVLVAIGLGLWCPQFVTKIGNLFAQQGWQIYCALVGLPLGGLLFGANTLHSLLHPKDAEQKGLYKWPDYSPLRYFSYIPLILCFIGVATALIFLIDTSLLSPLLTGTIYLAVTFAWTVSIVTLKMAQLRIDAILGGAD
;
A
#
# COMPACT_ATOMS: atom_id res chain seq x y z
N MET A 1 -2.92 -4.56 28.90
CA MET A 1 -1.56 -4.09 28.55
C MET A 1 -1.11 -4.46 27.12
N GLY A 2 -1.50 -5.60 26.54
CA GLY A 2 -1.04 -6.01 25.19
C GLY A 2 -1.45 -5.11 24.01
N LYS A 3 -2.71 -4.67 23.94
CA LYS A 3 -3.25 -3.91 22.78
C LYS A 3 -2.57 -2.55 22.55
N ILE A 4 -2.26 -1.81 23.61
CA ILE A 4 -1.61 -0.50 23.52
C ILE A 4 -0.18 -0.64 22.97
N ARG A 5 0.54 -1.70 23.37
CA ARG A 5 1.88 -1.99 22.84
C ARG A 5 1.81 -2.34 21.35
N THR A 6 0.83 -3.13 20.93
CA THR A 6 0.61 -3.47 19.51
C THR A 6 0.31 -2.25 18.65
N ILE A 7 -0.59 -1.36 19.10
CA ILE A 7 -0.92 -0.12 18.37
C ILE A 7 0.33 0.77 18.24
N LYS A 8 1.11 0.91 19.32
CA LYS A 8 2.35 1.70 19.29
C LYS A 8 3.38 1.14 18.29
N ILE A 9 3.53 -0.19 18.25
CA ILE A 9 4.42 -0.85 17.29
C ILE A 9 3.93 -0.65 15.86
N MET A 10 2.63 -0.79 15.60
CA MET A 10 2.04 -0.54 14.27
C MET A 10 2.26 0.91 13.83
N LEU A 11 2.07 1.89 14.71
CA LEU A 11 2.29 3.30 14.36
C LEU A 11 3.76 3.56 14.00
N ILE A 12 4.69 3.09 14.84
CA ILE A 12 6.13 3.22 14.56
C ILE A 12 6.48 2.54 13.22
N ALA A 13 5.90 1.37 12.98
CA ALA A 13 6.08 0.60 11.76
C ALA A 13 5.60 1.36 10.52
N VAL A 14 4.48 2.09 10.61
CA VAL A 14 3.99 2.96 9.52
C VAL A 14 4.98 4.09 9.25
N PHE A 15 5.46 4.79 10.28
CA PHE A 15 6.36 5.94 10.09
C PHE A 15 7.76 5.57 9.58
N ILE A 16 8.20 4.33 9.79
CA ILE A 16 9.49 3.81 9.30
C ILE A 16 9.31 3.10 7.94
N SER A 17 8.07 2.91 7.49
CA SER A 17 7.77 2.17 6.27
C SER A 17 8.20 2.95 5.02
N VAL A 18 8.70 2.22 4.03
CA VAL A 18 9.11 2.79 2.75
C VAL A 18 7.89 3.35 2.01
N GLU A 19 6.71 2.78 2.24
CA GLU A 19 5.43 3.26 1.74
C GLU A 19 5.09 4.65 2.31
N PHE A 20 5.37 4.91 3.59
CA PHE A 20 5.18 6.24 4.17
C PHE A 20 6.14 7.26 3.57
N LEU A 21 7.40 6.89 3.34
CA LEU A 21 8.34 7.74 2.60
C LEU A 21 7.82 8.06 1.19
N ALA A 22 7.21 7.07 0.51
CA ALA A 22 6.62 7.24 -0.81
C ALA A 22 5.45 8.26 -0.80
N VAL A 23 4.62 8.24 0.25
CA VAL A 23 3.57 9.24 0.48
C VAL A 23 4.18 10.63 0.72
N LEU A 24 5.23 10.73 1.53
CA LEU A 24 5.91 12.01 1.77
C LEU A 24 6.53 12.58 0.48
N VAL A 25 7.08 11.74 -0.39
CA VAL A 25 7.58 12.17 -1.71
C VAL A 25 6.45 12.74 -2.56
N ALA A 26 5.28 12.11 -2.58
CA ALA A 26 4.12 12.63 -3.31
C ALA A 26 3.65 13.99 -2.76
N ILE A 27 3.61 14.15 -1.44
CA ILE A 27 3.29 15.44 -0.79
C ILE A 27 4.35 16.49 -1.15
N GLY A 28 5.64 16.13 -1.07
CA GLY A 28 6.75 17.00 -1.45
C GLY A 28 6.68 17.46 -2.90
N LEU A 29 6.31 16.56 -3.83
CA LEU A 29 6.06 16.92 -5.23
C LEU A 29 4.88 17.89 -5.39
N GLY A 30 3.82 17.73 -4.59
CA GLY A 30 2.68 18.65 -4.55
C GLY A 30 3.08 20.06 -4.11
N LEU A 31 4.03 20.18 -3.18
CA LEU A 31 4.53 21.46 -2.68
C LEU A 31 5.58 22.09 -3.61
N TRP A 32 6.48 21.30 -4.17
CA TRP A 32 7.61 21.79 -4.97
C TRP A 32 7.26 22.02 -6.44
N CYS A 33 6.40 21.17 -7.00
CA CYS A 33 5.96 21.22 -8.40
C CYS A 33 4.42 21.20 -8.53
N PRO A 34 3.70 22.15 -7.90
CA PRO A 34 2.23 22.13 -7.84
C PRO A 34 1.57 22.14 -9.21
N GLN A 35 2.17 22.79 -10.21
CA GLN A 35 1.65 22.83 -11.58
C GLN A 35 1.62 21.44 -12.24
N PHE A 36 2.65 20.63 -12.02
CA PHE A 36 2.71 19.26 -12.54
C PHE A 36 1.63 18.38 -11.87
N VAL A 37 1.52 18.46 -10.55
CA VAL A 37 0.54 17.69 -9.79
C VAL A 37 -0.90 18.13 -10.11
N THR A 38 -1.12 19.42 -10.32
CA THR A 38 -2.41 19.97 -10.75
C THR A 38 -2.79 19.49 -12.15
N LYS A 39 -1.83 19.39 -13.08
CA LYS A 39 -2.08 18.79 -14.42
C LYS A 39 -2.54 17.35 -14.30
N ILE A 40 -1.89 16.56 -13.43
CA ILE A 40 -2.32 15.19 -13.13
C ILE A 40 -3.76 15.19 -12.61
N GLY A 41 -4.08 16.01 -11.60
CA GLY A 41 -5.44 16.14 -11.07
C GLY A 41 -6.49 16.54 -12.11
N ASN A 42 -6.14 17.48 -12.99
CA ASN A 42 -7.02 17.95 -14.06
C ASN A 42 -7.29 16.87 -15.12
N LEU A 43 -6.34 15.97 -15.40
CA LEU A 43 -6.60 14.82 -16.28
C LEU A 43 -7.75 13.97 -15.75
N PHE A 44 -7.83 13.77 -14.44
CA PHE A 44 -8.93 13.04 -13.81
C PHE A 44 -10.26 13.80 -13.88
N ALA A 45 -10.24 15.12 -13.66
CA ALA A 45 -11.44 15.95 -13.75
C ALA A 45 -12.01 16.06 -15.18
N GLN A 46 -11.15 15.98 -16.20
CA GLN A 46 -11.54 16.24 -17.60
C GLN A 46 -11.87 14.98 -18.40
N GLN A 47 -11.31 13.81 -18.06
CA GLN A 47 -11.43 12.60 -18.91
C GLN A 47 -12.51 11.59 -18.46
N GLY A 48 -13.41 11.98 -17.56
CA GLY A 48 -14.63 11.22 -17.23
C GLY A 48 -14.40 9.88 -16.52
N TRP A 49 -15.49 9.12 -16.33
CA TRP A 49 -15.59 7.90 -15.50
C TRP A 49 -14.49 6.84 -15.73
N GLN A 50 -13.94 6.76 -16.95
CA GLN A 50 -12.93 5.77 -17.32
C GLN A 50 -11.63 5.90 -16.53
N ILE A 51 -11.21 7.13 -16.22
CA ILE A 51 -9.99 7.35 -15.44
C ILE A 51 -10.25 7.17 -13.94
N TYR A 52 -11.48 7.42 -13.48
CA TYR A 52 -11.90 7.07 -12.12
C TYR A 52 -11.85 5.55 -11.91
N CYS A 53 -12.22 4.75 -12.91
CA CYS A 53 -12.02 3.29 -12.86
C CYS A 53 -10.55 2.90 -12.74
N ALA A 54 -9.61 3.64 -13.35
CA ALA A 54 -8.18 3.39 -13.15
C ALA A 54 -7.71 3.83 -11.76
N LEU A 55 -8.23 4.97 -11.27
CA LEU A 55 -7.98 5.53 -9.93
C LEU A 55 -8.44 4.62 -8.80
N VAL A 56 -9.56 3.92 -8.97
CA VAL A 56 -10.08 2.93 -8.03
C VAL A 56 -9.49 1.55 -8.32
N GLY A 57 -9.36 1.19 -9.59
CA GLY A 57 -8.94 -0.14 -10.04
C GLY A 57 -7.48 -0.47 -9.72
N LEU A 58 -6.56 0.49 -9.83
CA LEU A 58 -5.15 0.28 -9.44
C LEU A 58 -5.01 -0.02 -7.93
N PRO A 59 -5.54 0.83 -7.03
CA PRO A 59 -5.51 0.55 -5.59
C PRO A 59 -6.27 -0.71 -5.21
N LEU A 60 -7.42 -0.99 -5.85
CA LEU A 60 -8.22 -2.18 -5.59
C LEU A 60 -7.49 -3.45 -6.06
N GLY A 61 -6.89 -3.43 -7.24
CA GLY A 61 -6.04 -4.51 -7.75
C GLY A 61 -4.82 -4.74 -6.86
N GLY A 62 -4.23 -3.67 -6.33
CA GLY A 62 -3.19 -3.74 -5.31
C GLY A 62 -3.62 -4.37 -4.02
N LEU A 63 -4.79 -3.99 -3.53
CA LEU A 63 -5.36 -4.54 -2.32
C LEU A 63 -5.63 -6.04 -2.49
N LEU A 64 -6.19 -6.46 -3.63
CA LEU A 64 -6.42 -7.87 -3.95
C LEU A 64 -5.09 -8.64 -4.09
N PHE A 65 -4.11 -8.09 -4.82
CA PHE A 65 -2.80 -8.71 -4.99
C PHE A 65 -2.05 -8.82 -3.66
N GLY A 66 -2.02 -7.74 -2.88
CA GLY A 66 -1.41 -7.68 -1.57
C GLY A 66 -2.09 -8.63 -0.58
N ALA A 67 -3.43 -8.72 -0.61
CA ALA A 67 -4.17 -9.64 0.24
C ALA A 67 -3.90 -11.09 -0.12
N ASN A 68 -3.83 -11.42 -1.42
CA ASN A 68 -3.50 -12.77 -1.88
C ASN A 68 -2.07 -13.16 -1.52
N THR A 69 -1.11 -12.26 -1.76
CA THR A 69 0.32 -12.47 -1.42
C THR A 69 0.48 -12.61 0.08
N LEU A 70 -0.16 -11.75 0.87
CA LEU A 70 -0.14 -11.83 2.32
C LEU A 70 -0.80 -13.11 2.86
N HIS A 71 -1.92 -13.53 2.27
CA HIS A 71 -2.58 -14.76 2.65
C HIS A 71 -1.66 -15.96 2.41
N SER A 72 -0.98 -16.01 1.26
CA SER A 72 0.01 -17.06 0.97
C SER A 72 1.21 -17.06 1.93
N LEU A 73 1.65 -15.87 2.35
CA LEU A 73 2.75 -15.70 3.31
C LEU A 73 2.37 -16.09 4.74
N LEU A 74 1.14 -15.81 5.16
CA LEU A 74 0.66 -16.05 6.52
C LEU A 74 0.00 -17.41 6.72
N HIS A 75 -0.42 -18.07 5.64
CA HIS A 75 -1.06 -19.39 5.66
C HIS A 75 -0.37 -20.31 4.64
N PRO A 76 0.90 -20.65 4.88
CA PRO A 76 1.61 -21.58 4.03
C PRO A 76 0.91 -22.95 3.97
N LYS A 77 0.84 -23.55 2.77
CA LYS A 77 0.08 -24.79 2.50
C LYS A 77 0.83 -26.06 2.89
N ASP A 78 2.17 -26.02 2.93
CA ASP A 78 3.00 -27.20 3.15
C ASP A 78 3.49 -27.36 4.60
N ALA A 79 3.67 -28.61 5.03
CA ALA A 79 4.05 -28.95 6.40
C ALA A 79 5.42 -28.38 6.83
N GLU A 80 6.36 -28.23 5.89
CA GLU A 80 7.69 -27.64 6.12
C GLU A 80 7.63 -26.14 6.44
N GLN A 81 6.68 -25.44 5.83
CA GLN A 81 6.49 -24.01 6.02
C GLN A 81 5.83 -23.66 7.37
N LYS A 82 5.31 -24.65 8.12
CA LYS A 82 4.87 -24.44 9.51
C LYS A 82 6.01 -24.08 10.46
N GLY A 83 7.27 -24.28 10.05
CA GLY A 83 8.45 -23.78 10.76
C GLY A 83 8.49 -22.26 10.89
N LEU A 84 7.89 -21.51 9.96
CA LEU A 84 7.82 -20.04 10.01
C LEU A 84 7.11 -19.50 11.24
N TYR A 85 6.09 -20.20 11.76
CA TYR A 85 5.39 -19.78 12.99
C TYR A 85 6.31 -19.79 14.23
N LYS A 86 7.41 -20.53 14.18
CA LYS A 86 8.41 -20.60 15.26
C LYS A 86 9.53 -19.57 15.10
N TRP A 87 9.60 -18.87 13.96
CA TRP A 87 10.62 -17.84 13.75
C TRP A 87 10.29 -16.62 14.63
N PRO A 88 11.20 -16.17 15.53
CA PRO A 88 10.98 -15.00 16.41
C PRO A 88 10.45 -13.75 15.71
N ASP A 89 10.83 -13.52 14.45
CA ASP A 89 10.45 -12.33 13.68
C ASP A 89 9.14 -12.47 12.88
N TYR A 90 8.48 -13.63 12.96
CA TYR A 90 7.23 -13.89 12.23
C TYR A 90 6.06 -13.00 12.68
N SER A 91 5.95 -12.73 13.98
CA SER A 91 4.90 -11.86 14.53
C SER A 91 5.08 -10.39 14.09
N PRO A 92 6.28 -9.79 14.21
CA PRO A 92 6.59 -8.50 13.58
C PRO A 92 6.29 -8.49 12.08
N LEU A 93 6.78 -9.48 11.32
CA LEU A 93 6.58 -9.58 9.88
C LEU A 93 5.08 -9.51 9.53
N ARG A 94 4.25 -10.29 10.22
CA ARG A 94 2.79 -10.28 10.05
C ARG A 94 2.20 -8.88 10.22
N TYR A 95 2.65 -8.09 11.18
CA TYR A 95 2.16 -6.72 11.40
C TYR A 95 2.62 -5.75 10.31
N PHE A 96 3.89 -5.82 9.90
CA PHE A 96 4.43 -4.96 8.84
C PHE A 96 3.73 -5.20 7.51
N SER A 97 3.38 -6.45 7.20
CA SER A 97 2.72 -6.78 5.94
C SER A 97 1.28 -6.27 5.82
N TYR A 98 0.63 -5.89 6.93
CA TYR A 98 -0.70 -5.24 6.89
C TYR A 98 -0.64 -3.74 6.54
N ILE A 99 0.52 -3.10 6.70
CA ILE A 99 0.68 -1.65 6.44
C ILE A 99 0.40 -1.32 4.97
N PRO A 100 0.99 -2.02 3.99
CA PRO A 100 0.61 -1.92 2.58
C PRO A 100 -0.90 -1.98 2.32
N LEU A 101 -1.59 -2.92 2.97
CA LEU A 101 -3.03 -3.14 2.80
C LEU A 101 -3.85 -1.99 3.36
N ILE A 102 -3.47 -1.46 4.52
CA ILE A 102 -4.14 -0.32 5.14
C ILE A 102 -3.99 0.91 4.24
N LEU A 103 -2.79 1.16 3.70
CA LEU A 103 -2.56 2.29 2.80
C LEU A 103 -3.34 2.13 1.48
N CYS A 104 -3.38 0.92 0.91
CA CYS A 104 -4.21 0.64 -0.27
C CYS A 104 -5.70 0.85 0.04
N PHE A 105 -6.19 0.42 1.21
CA PHE A 105 -7.57 0.60 1.64
C PHE A 105 -7.93 2.07 1.78
N ILE A 106 -7.06 2.87 2.40
CA ILE A 106 -7.23 4.34 2.50
C ILE A 106 -7.30 4.93 1.09
N GLY A 107 -6.41 4.52 0.18
CA GLY A 107 -6.43 4.98 -1.22
C GLY A 107 -7.75 4.65 -1.94
N VAL A 108 -8.27 3.42 -1.79
CA VAL A 108 -9.57 3.03 -2.35
C VAL A 108 -10.70 3.86 -1.74
N ALA A 109 -10.72 4.03 -0.41
CA ALA A 109 -11.74 4.81 0.28
C ALA A 109 -11.75 6.27 -0.20
N THR A 110 -10.57 6.88 -0.34
CA THR A 110 -10.45 8.25 -0.87
C THR A 110 -10.91 8.34 -2.32
N ALA A 111 -10.59 7.35 -3.16
CA ALA A 111 -11.05 7.31 -4.55
C ALA A 111 -12.58 7.11 -4.67
N LEU A 112 -13.19 6.33 -3.77
CA LEU A 112 -14.65 6.15 -3.70
C LEU A 112 -15.36 7.42 -3.26
N ILE A 113 -14.80 8.16 -2.29
CA ILE A 113 -15.34 9.47 -1.89
C ILE A 113 -15.32 10.44 -3.08
N PHE A 114 -14.25 10.41 -3.87
CA PHE A 114 -14.10 11.25 -5.06
C PHE A 114 -15.08 10.89 -6.19
N LEU A 115 -15.54 9.63 -6.26
CA LEU A 115 -16.59 9.20 -7.18
C LEU A 115 -17.97 9.73 -6.80
N ILE A 116 -18.21 10.00 -5.52
CA ILE A 116 -19.50 10.49 -5.01
C ILE A 116 -19.63 11.99 -5.25
N ASP A 117 -18.55 12.75 -5.02
CA ASP A 117 -18.56 14.20 -5.26
C ASP A 117 -17.16 14.70 -5.66
N THR A 118 -17.05 15.08 -6.94
CA THR A 118 -15.81 15.55 -7.56
C THR A 118 -15.49 17.00 -7.22
N SER A 119 -16.45 17.75 -6.65
CA SER A 119 -16.28 19.17 -6.31
C SER A 119 -15.61 19.40 -4.95
N LEU A 120 -15.50 18.34 -4.13
CA LEU A 120 -14.96 18.42 -2.77
C LEU A 120 -13.43 18.63 -2.69
N LEU A 121 -12.69 18.34 -3.76
CA LEU A 121 -11.22 18.36 -3.76
C LEU A 121 -10.68 19.25 -4.88
N SER A 122 -9.68 20.07 -4.55
CA SER A 122 -8.95 20.84 -5.57
C SER A 122 -8.16 19.91 -6.48
N PRO A 123 -7.92 20.26 -7.75
CA PRO A 123 -7.14 19.41 -8.64
C PRO A 123 -5.73 19.10 -8.14
N LEU A 124 -5.11 20.04 -7.42
CA LEU A 124 -3.82 19.82 -6.76
C LEU A 124 -3.91 18.68 -5.73
N LEU A 125 -4.96 18.69 -4.90
CA LEU A 125 -5.17 17.68 -3.88
C LEU A 125 -5.47 16.31 -4.50
N THR A 126 -6.31 16.27 -5.53
CA THR A 126 -6.61 15.06 -6.32
C THR A 126 -5.34 14.45 -6.93
N GLY A 127 -4.50 15.26 -7.57
CA GLY A 127 -3.23 14.80 -8.13
C GLY A 127 -2.25 14.31 -7.06
N THR A 128 -2.21 14.97 -5.90
CA THR A 128 -1.35 14.58 -4.77
C THR A 128 -1.78 13.22 -4.20
N ILE A 129 -3.09 13.03 -3.99
CA ILE A 129 -3.65 11.78 -3.50
C ILE A 129 -3.36 10.65 -4.48
N TYR A 130 -3.58 10.88 -5.79
CA TYR A 130 -3.29 9.89 -6.82
C TYR A 130 -1.82 9.45 -6.76
N LEU A 131 -0.88 10.39 -6.79
CA LEU A 131 0.55 10.08 -6.72
C LEU A 131 0.93 9.35 -5.42
N ALA A 132 0.39 9.78 -4.28
CA ALA A 132 0.66 9.16 -2.98
C ALA A 132 0.20 7.70 -2.99
N VAL A 133 -1.01 7.43 -3.49
CA VAL A 133 -1.56 6.08 -3.57
C VAL A 133 -0.77 5.23 -4.58
N THR A 134 -0.45 5.75 -5.76
CA THR A 134 0.33 5.02 -6.77
C THR A 134 1.73 4.68 -6.27
N PHE A 135 2.43 5.62 -5.64
CA PHE A 135 3.77 5.36 -5.10
C PHE A 135 3.75 4.38 -3.93
N ALA A 136 2.84 4.57 -2.96
CA ALA A 136 2.67 3.64 -1.86
C ALA A 136 2.32 2.23 -2.35
N TRP A 137 1.48 2.13 -3.37
CA TRP A 137 1.10 0.88 -4.03
C TRP A 137 2.28 0.19 -4.73
N THR A 138 3.05 0.91 -5.55
CA THR A 138 4.20 0.33 -6.26
C THR A 138 5.24 -0.19 -5.27
N VAL A 139 5.55 0.60 -4.23
CA VAL A 139 6.48 0.19 -3.18
C VAL A 139 5.94 -1.04 -2.44
N SER A 140 4.67 -1.03 -2.05
CA SER A 140 4.00 -2.13 -1.35
C SER A 140 4.11 -3.47 -2.09
N ILE A 141 3.80 -3.47 -3.40
CA ILE A 141 3.86 -4.68 -4.22
C ILE A 141 5.29 -5.20 -4.33
N VAL A 142 6.25 -4.32 -4.55
CA VAL A 142 7.66 -4.69 -4.65
C VAL A 142 8.15 -5.26 -3.31
N THR A 143 7.84 -4.60 -2.19
CA THR A 143 8.22 -5.07 -0.84
C THR A 143 7.64 -6.46 -0.55
N LEU A 144 6.34 -6.66 -0.80
CA LEU A 144 5.68 -7.95 -0.57
C LEU A 144 6.23 -9.05 -1.48
N LYS A 145 6.49 -8.74 -2.77
CA LYS A 145 7.04 -9.72 -3.71
C LYS A 145 8.48 -10.11 -3.35
N MET A 146 9.31 -9.14 -2.95
CA MET A 146 10.67 -9.39 -2.48
C MET A 146 10.67 -10.22 -1.19
N ALA A 147 9.74 -9.96 -0.28
CA ALA A 147 9.58 -10.77 0.93
C ALA A 147 9.20 -12.23 0.60
N GLN A 148 8.26 -12.43 -0.33
CA GLN A 148 7.90 -13.76 -0.83
C GLN A 148 9.10 -14.49 -1.43
N LEU A 149 9.82 -13.86 -2.36
CA LEU A 149 10.99 -14.46 -3.00
C LEU A 149 12.10 -14.84 -2.00
N ARG A 150 12.31 -14.00 -0.97
CA ARG A 150 13.29 -14.28 0.09
C ARG A 150 12.87 -15.47 0.95
N ILE A 151 11.59 -15.57 1.30
CA ILE A 151 11.06 -16.69 2.07
C ILE A 151 11.14 -17.98 1.26
N ASP A 152 10.77 -17.94 -0.02
CA ASP A 152 10.89 -19.08 -0.94
C ASP A 152 12.35 -19.52 -1.09
N ALA A 153 13.31 -18.58 -1.15
CA ALA A 153 14.73 -18.91 -1.21
C ALA A 153 15.27 -19.54 0.09
N ILE A 154 14.76 -19.14 1.25
CA ILE A 154 15.14 -19.73 2.55
C ILE A 154 14.55 -21.14 2.70
N LEU A 155 13.30 -21.34 2.26
CA LEU A 155 12.60 -22.61 2.40
C LEU A 155 12.92 -23.61 1.29
N GLY A 156 13.08 -23.15 0.06
CA GLY A 156 13.43 -23.95 -1.12
C GLY A 156 14.94 -24.08 -1.35
N GLY A 157 15.77 -23.44 -0.52
CA GLY A 157 17.24 -23.59 -0.52
C GLY A 157 17.74 -24.70 0.41
N ALA A 158 16.88 -25.65 0.78
CA ALA A 158 17.27 -26.89 1.45
C ALA A 158 17.55 -28.00 0.43
N ASP A 159 18.43 -27.70 -0.54
CA ASP A 159 19.14 -28.69 -1.35
C ASP A 159 20.64 -28.39 -1.25
#